data_AF-A0A0D9X4A9-F1
#
_entry.id   AF-A0A0D9X4A9-F1
#
_cell.length_a   1.000
_cell.length_b   1.000
_cell.length_c   1.000
_cell.angle_alpha   90.00
_cell.angle_beta   90.00
_cell.angle_gamma   90.00
#
_symmetry.space_group_name_H-M   'P 1'
#
loop_
_entity.id
_entity.type
_entity.pdbx_description
1 polymer ?
#
loop_
_entity_poly.entity_id
_entity_poly.type
_entity_poly.pdbx_seq_one_letter_code
_entity_poly.pdbx_strand_id
1 'polypeptide(L)'
;MDLVFNTLLDHATRLREYLKAAAEGISLGEGIERLRRLYNVAKTVEEREVLDWHLANLEFSNAGCLSELSLAHWDQDDQYEMGGDHCFLAGGNARLVHALCDGVPVLYEKTVKRIEYGEDGVSIMVEGDQVFKADMALCTVPLGVLKSGSVLFEPELPVMKLKAIDRLGFGLLNKVAMVFPHVFWDEEIDTFGCLNKDRSKRGEFFLFYSYHTVSGGAVLIALVAGEAAMEFEKVDPAVTIHRVLDILKGIYGPKGVTVPDPIQSSCTRWGGDPLCLGSYSHIRVGSSGADYDILAESVDDRLFFAGEATNRAYPATMHGALLSGLREASKIRRASESRVSDYKKYALQKSLRHINGVLDDIFMEPDLEFGRFVFVFSYITTEEQQAPGLVRITLQKHLLLPSKNHNVKGDQKDKEPVAKKIDQEVFHLYAIISREQATELMAGEDDKSRIAFLCKDLGVKLMGYDSTCDIGSSLISSILSTRKARKRLQLQKNFKIPL
;
A
#
# COMPACT_ATOMS: atom_id res chain seq x y z
N MET A 1 -3.29 26.73 -29.70
CA MET A 1 -4.43 26.65 -28.75
C MET A 1 -4.01 26.05 -27.43
N ASP A 2 -3.09 25.08 -27.42
CA ASP A 2 -2.50 24.48 -26.22
C ASP A 2 -2.04 25.51 -25.18
N LEU A 3 -1.25 26.51 -25.60
CA LEU A 3 -0.82 27.61 -24.73
C LEU A 3 -2.00 28.36 -24.11
N VAL A 4 -3.06 28.59 -24.89
CA VAL A 4 -4.27 29.32 -24.44
C VAL A 4 -5.05 28.48 -23.43
N PHE A 5 -5.17 27.17 -23.67
CA PHE A 5 -5.82 26.24 -22.75
C PHE A 5 -5.06 26.15 -21.42
N ASN A 6 -3.74 25.98 -21.46
CA ASN A 6 -2.91 25.96 -20.24
C ASN A 6 -2.99 27.30 -19.49
N THR A 7 -3.02 28.42 -20.21
CA THR A 7 -3.23 29.74 -19.59
C THR A 7 -4.61 29.84 -18.92
N LEU A 8 -5.66 29.23 -19.47
CA LEU A 8 -6.97 29.17 -18.80
C LEU A 8 -6.92 28.34 -17.51
N LEU A 9 -6.16 27.24 -17.48
CA LEU A 9 -5.95 26.45 -16.26
C LEU A 9 -5.15 27.24 -15.22
N ASP A 10 -4.10 27.95 -15.61
CA ASP A 10 -3.36 28.85 -14.70
C ASP A 10 -4.29 29.92 -14.09
N HIS A 11 -5.19 30.48 -14.90
CA HIS A 11 -6.20 31.40 -14.40
C HIS A 11 -7.23 30.73 -13.49
N ALA A 12 -7.60 29.47 -13.73
CA ALA A 12 -8.46 28.69 -12.84
C ALA A 12 -7.78 28.45 -11.48
N THR A 13 -6.48 28.16 -11.48
CA THR A 13 -5.66 28.04 -10.26
C THR A 13 -5.62 29.34 -9.48
N ARG A 14 -5.40 30.49 -10.13
CA ARG A 14 -5.47 31.80 -9.46
C ARG A 14 -6.88 32.13 -8.97
N LEU A 15 -7.91 31.73 -9.72
CA LEU A 15 -9.30 31.96 -9.34
C LEU A 15 -9.65 31.21 -8.05
N ARG A 16 -9.26 29.94 -7.92
CA ARG A 16 -9.52 29.19 -6.67
C ARG A 16 -8.76 29.76 -5.47
N GLU A 17 -7.53 30.24 -5.66
CA GLU A 17 -6.75 30.89 -4.59
C GLU A 17 -7.43 32.16 -4.08
N TYR A 18 -8.03 32.94 -5.00
CA TYR A 18 -8.79 34.13 -4.66
C TYR A 18 -10.11 33.79 -3.93
N LEU A 19 -10.84 32.78 -4.39
CA LEU A 19 -12.13 32.38 -3.85
C LEU A 19 -12.03 31.59 -2.54
N LYS A 20 -10.90 30.93 -2.27
CA LYS A 20 -10.66 30.11 -1.06
C LYS A 20 -11.80 29.09 -0.86
N ALA A 21 -12.41 29.07 0.33
CA ALA A 21 -13.50 28.14 0.67
C ALA A 21 -14.69 28.21 -0.31
N ALA A 22 -14.95 29.35 -0.95
CA ALA A 22 -16.02 29.45 -1.93
C ALA A 22 -15.74 28.61 -3.20
N ALA A 23 -14.49 28.27 -3.49
CA ALA A 23 -14.12 27.42 -4.63
C ALA A 23 -14.56 25.96 -4.44
N GLU A 24 -14.76 25.50 -3.19
CA GLU A 24 -15.15 24.11 -2.89
C GLU A 24 -16.53 23.75 -3.45
N GLY A 25 -17.39 24.76 -3.67
CA GLY A 25 -18.73 24.60 -4.23
C GLY A 25 -18.82 24.87 -5.74
N ILE A 26 -17.69 25.05 -6.44
CA ILE A 26 -17.66 25.39 -7.87
C ILE A 26 -17.01 24.25 -8.66
N SER A 27 -17.62 23.87 -9.77
CA SER A 27 -17.03 22.90 -10.68
C SER A 27 -15.93 23.52 -11.54
N LEU A 28 -14.92 22.71 -11.90
CA LEU A 28 -13.85 23.13 -12.79
C LEU A 28 -14.40 23.61 -14.14
N GLY A 29 -15.40 22.92 -14.68
CA GLY A 29 -16.07 23.29 -15.93
C GLY A 29 -16.76 24.65 -15.85
N GLU A 30 -17.41 24.96 -14.72
CA GLU A 30 -17.98 26.29 -14.49
C GLU A 30 -16.90 27.37 -14.40
N GLY A 31 -15.81 27.10 -13.66
CA GLY A 31 -14.67 28.00 -13.54
C GLY A 31 -14.06 28.34 -14.90
N ILE A 32 -13.74 27.32 -15.70
CA ILE A 32 -13.17 27.47 -17.04
C ILE A 32 -14.11 28.23 -17.98
N GLU A 33 -15.41 27.92 -18.00
CA GLU A 33 -16.35 28.61 -18.91
C GLU A 33 -16.54 30.08 -18.51
N ARG A 34 -16.53 30.42 -17.21
CA ARG A 34 -16.55 31.82 -16.74
C ARG A 34 -15.29 32.57 -17.20
N LEU A 35 -14.11 31.98 -17.03
CA LEU A 35 -12.83 32.59 -17.45
C LEU A 35 -12.75 32.75 -18.97
N ARG A 36 -13.18 31.74 -19.72
CA ARG A 36 -13.24 31.80 -21.18
C ARG A 36 -14.11 32.97 -21.67
N ARG A 37 -15.28 33.19 -21.05
CA ARG A 37 -16.15 34.34 -21.36
C ARG A 37 -15.51 35.67 -20.97
N LEU A 38 -14.91 35.75 -19.78
CA LEU A 38 -14.27 36.97 -19.27
C LEU A 38 -13.10 37.42 -20.15
N TYR A 39 -12.23 36.50 -20.54
CA TYR A 39 -11.07 36.77 -21.38
C TYR A 39 -11.34 36.63 -22.88
N ASN A 40 -12.60 36.33 -23.24
CA ASN A 40 -13.07 36.29 -24.62
C ASN A 40 -12.29 35.29 -25.51
N VAL A 41 -11.99 34.11 -24.94
CA VAL A 41 -11.20 33.03 -25.53
C VAL A 41 -12.07 32.10 -26.39
N ALA A 42 -11.49 31.59 -27.48
CA ALA A 42 -12.11 30.65 -28.42
C ALA A 42 -13.47 31.14 -28.95
N LYS A 43 -13.43 32.17 -29.82
CA LYS A 43 -14.63 32.84 -30.36
C LYS A 43 -15.13 32.18 -31.63
N THR A 44 -14.20 31.75 -32.46
CA THR A 44 -14.51 31.10 -33.72
C THR A 44 -14.96 29.67 -33.45
N VAL A 45 -15.68 29.08 -34.41
CA VAL A 45 -16.15 27.70 -34.29
C VAL A 45 -14.95 26.75 -34.22
N GLU A 46 -13.93 27.01 -35.03
CA GLU A 46 -12.71 26.22 -35.12
C GLU A 46 -11.88 26.27 -33.82
N GLU A 47 -11.68 27.47 -33.25
CA GLU A 47 -11.00 27.58 -31.95
C GLU A 47 -11.80 26.90 -30.84
N ARG A 48 -13.13 26.94 -30.92
CA ARG A 48 -14.00 26.31 -29.93
C ARG A 48 -13.91 24.78 -30.01
N GLU A 49 -13.90 24.20 -31.21
CA GLU A 49 -13.72 22.76 -31.42
C GLU A 49 -12.38 22.28 -30.85
N VAL A 50 -11.29 23.02 -31.07
CA VAL A 50 -9.97 22.70 -30.49
C VAL A 50 -9.97 22.85 -28.97
N LEU A 51 -10.63 23.88 -28.42
CA LEU A 51 -10.78 24.02 -26.97
C LEU A 51 -11.58 22.85 -26.39
N ASP A 52 -12.69 22.45 -27.02
CA ASP A 52 -13.51 21.33 -26.57
C ASP A 52 -12.74 20.00 -26.65
N TRP A 53 -11.81 19.83 -27.58
CA TRP A 53 -10.89 18.68 -27.58
C TRP A 53 -9.97 18.67 -26.34
N HIS A 54 -9.38 19.81 -25.96
CA HIS A 54 -8.59 19.89 -24.72
C HIS A 54 -9.44 19.63 -23.47
N LEU A 55 -10.69 20.11 -23.45
CA LEU A 55 -11.61 19.84 -22.37
C LEU A 55 -11.96 18.35 -22.30
N ALA A 56 -12.17 17.69 -23.44
CA ALA A 56 -12.34 16.24 -23.50
C ALA A 56 -11.10 15.48 -23.01
N ASN A 57 -9.89 15.96 -23.33
CA ASN A 57 -8.65 15.39 -22.83
C ASN A 57 -8.53 15.53 -21.31
N LEU A 58 -9.00 16.63 -20.73
CA LEU A 58 -9.05 16.83 -19.28
C LEU A 58 -10.11 15.92 -18.62
N GLU A 59 -11.26 15.72 -19.25
CA GLU A 59 -12.27 14.73 -18.82
C GLU A 59 -11.74 13.31 -18.90
N PHE A 60 -10.95 12.99 -19.92
CA PHE A 60 -10.22 11.73 -20.02
C PHE A 60 -9.26 11.55 -18.86
N SER A 61 -8.37 12.50 -18.58
CA SER A 61 -7.39 12.36 -17.49
C SER A 61 -8.03 12.12 -16.12
N ASN A 62 -9.22 12.68 -15.89
CA ASN A 62 -9.95 12.54 -14.62
C ASN A 62 -11.06 11.47 -14.65
N ALA A 63 -11.35 10.87 -15.81
CA ALA A 63 -12.56 10.07 -16.10
C ALA A 63 -13.88 10.71 -15.64
N GLY A 64 -13.92 12.02 -15.37
CA GLY A 64 -15.07 12.73 -14.82
C GLY A 64 -15.48 13.88 -15.72
N CYS A 65 -16.77 14.19 -15.75
CA CYS A 65 -17.25 15.38 -16.45
C CYS A 65 -16.74 16.64 -15.74
N LEU A 66 -16.35 17.66 -16.51
CA LEU A 66 -15.85 18.92 -15.91
C LEU A 66 -16.89 19.60 -15.01
N SER A 67 -18.18 19.32 -15.22
CA SER A 67 -19.30 19.79 -14.39
C SER A 67 -19.31 19.21 -12.99
N GLU A 68 -18.59 18.10 -12.76
CA GLU A 68 -18.52 17.42 -11.47
C GLU A 68 -17.16 17.59 -10.78
N LEU A 69 -16.09 17.85 -11.55
CA LEU A 69 -14.74 18.02 -11.00
C LEU A 69 -14.62 19.25 -10.12
N SER A 70 -13.93 19.12 -8.99
CA SER A 70 -13.70 20.22 -8.04
C SER A 70 -12.75 21.27 -8.62
N LEU A 71 -13.20 22.52 -8.76
CA LEU A 71 -12.28 23.61 -9.09
C LEU A 71 -11.15 23.73 -8.06
N ALA A 72 -11.46 23.49 -6.78
CA ALA A 72 -10.52 23.65 -5.68
C ALA A 72 -9.42 22.57 -5.64
N HIS A 73 -9.71 21.35 -6.09
CA HIS A 73 -8.91 20.18 -5.74
C HIS A 73 -8.66 19.17 -6.87
N TRP A 74 -9.09 19.44 -8.12
CA TRP A 74 -8.98 18.47 -9.22
C TRP A 74 -7.55 17.95 -9.50
N ASP A 75 -6.53 18.74 -9.20
CA ASP A 75 -5.09 18.53 -9.47
C ASP A 75 -4.27 18.38 -8.17
N GLN A 76 -4.88 17.96 -7.07
CA GLN A 76 -4.19 17.95 -5.76
C GLN A 76 -2.97 17.01 -5.70
N ASP A 77 -2.88 16.07 -6.63
CA ASP A 77 -1.79 15.11 -6.77
C ASP A 77 -0.64 15.59 -7.67
N ASP A 78 -0.78 16.72 -8.39
CA ASP A 78 0.26 17.25 -9.29
C ASP A 78 1.61 17.42 -8.58
N GLN A 79 1.62 17.77 -7.29
CA GLN A 79 2.84 17.93 -6.50
C GLN A 79 3.63 16.61 -6.32
N TYR A 80 3.04 15.46 -6.62
CA TYR A 80 3.64 14.13 -6.53
C TYR A 80 3.92 13.53 -7.90
N GLU A 81 3.75 14.27 -9.00
CA GLU A 81 3.99 13.77 -10.35
C GLU A 81 5.35 13.07 -10.49
N MET A 82 5.34 11.89 -11.12
CA MET A 82 6.57 11.14 -11.39
C MET A 82 7.23 11.70 -12.66
N GLY A 83 8.51 12.06 -12.56
CA GLY A 83 9.29 12.40 -13.75
C GLY A 83 9.59 11.20 -14.64
N GLY A 84 10.03 11.47 -15.87
CA GLY A 84 10.37 10.46 -16.87
C GLY A 84 9.33 10.33 -17.98
N ASP A 85 9.53 9.38 -18.87
CA ASP A 85 8.70 9.21 -20.05
C ASP A 85 7.39 8.46 -19.75
N HIS A 86 6.30 8.86 -20.41
CA HIS A 86 5.05 8.10 -20.42
C HIS A 86 5.11 7.04 -21.51
N CYS A 87 5.14 5.76 -21.12
CA CYS A 87 5.41 4.65 -22.03
C CYS A 87 4.24 3.66 -22.12
N PHE A 88 4.00 3.13 -23.32
CA PHE A 88 3.20 1.92 -23.46
C PHE A 88 4.00 0.68 -23.06
N LEU A 89 3.38 -0.24 -22.31
CA LEU A 89 4.04 -1.47 -21.88
C LEU A 89 3.92 -2.56 -22.94
N ALA A 90 5.06 -3.00 -23.48
CA ALA A 90 5.13 -4.09 -24.45
C ALA A 90 4.55 -5.41 -23.90
N GLY A 91 3.59 -5.97 -24.63
CA GLY A 91 2.84 -7.16 -24.21
C GLY A 91 1.75 -6.90 -23.15
N GLY A 92 1.48 -5.64 -22.82
CA GLY A 92 0.35 -5.22 -21.99
C GLY A 92 0.55 -5.39 -20.48
N ASN A 93 -0.24 -4.61 -19.72
CA ASN A 93 -0.15 -4.53 -18.26
C ASN A 93 -0.49 -5.85 -17.53
N ALA A 94 -1.24 -6.75 -18.17
CA ALA A 94 -1.60 -8.05 -17.59
C ALA A 94 -0.37 -8.89 -17.21
N ARG A 95 0.76 -8.74 -17.92
CA ARG A 95 2.01 -9.43 -17.61
C ARG A 95 2.53 -9.11 -16.21
N LEU A 96 2.39 -7.85 -15.77
CA LEU A 96 2.77 -7.44 -14.42
C LEU A 96 1.88 -8.09 -13.37
N VAL A 97 0.57 -8.12 -13.63
CA VAL A 97 -0.41 -8.74 -12.72
C VAL A 97 -0.14 -10.24 -12.60
N HIS A 98 0.05 -10.94 -13.71
CA HIS A 98 0.37 -12.38 -13.71
C HIS A 98 1.66 -12.69 -12.95
N ALA A 99 2.71 -11.88 -13.14
CA ALA A 99 3.96 -12.04 -12.41
C ALA A 99 3.80 -11.84 -10.90
N LEU A 100 2.97 -10.88 -10.47
CA LEU A 100 2.69 -10.63 -9.05
C LEU A 100 1.82 -11.73 -8.41
N CYS A 101 0.99 -12.42 -9.20
CA CYS A 101 0.15 -13.51 -8.72
C CYS A 101 0.86 -14.88 -8.70
N ASP A 102 2.08 -14.99 -9.22
CA ASP A 102 2.81 -16.25 -9.23
C ASP A 102 3.08 -16.76 -7.81
N GLY A 103 2.71 -18.01 -7.54
CA GLY A 103 2.80 -18.60 -6.20
C GLY A 103 1.80 -18.07 -5.16
N VAL A 104 0.88 -17.16 -5.53
CA VAL A 104 -0.16 -16.64 -4.64
C VAL A 104 -1.47 -17.43 -4.86
N PRO A 105 -2.11 -17.98 -3.81
CA PRO A 105 -3.38 -18.66 -3.97
C PRO A 105 -4.50 -17.65 -4.28
N VAL A 106 -4.97 -17.64 -5.53
CA VAL A 106 -6.08 -16.80 -6.00
C VAL A 106 -7.32 -17.67 -6.21
N LEU A 107 -8.41 -17.31 -5.55
CA LEU A 107 -9.70 -17.99 -5.68
C LEU A 107 -10.62 -17.17 -6.60
N TYR A 108 -10.71 -17.58 -7.87
CA TYR A 108 -11.62 -16.96 -8.84
C TYR A 108 -13.08 -17.37 -8.60
N GLU A 109 -14.01 -16.59 -9.16
CA GLU A 109 -15.46 -16.83 -9.05
C GLU A 109 -15.98 -16.85 -7.59
N LYS A 110 -15.34 -16.04 -6.74
CA LYS A 110 -15.70 -15.84 -5.32
C LYS A 110 -16.10 -14.40 -5.07
N THR A 111 -17.27 -14.02 -5.58
CA THR A 111 -17.83 -12.67 -5.39
C THR A 111 -18.23 -12.48 -3.93
N VAL A 112 -17.51 -11.64 -3.20
CA VAL A 112 -17.83 -11.29 -1.80
C VAL A 112 -19.15 -10.53 -1.75
N LYS A 113 -20.04 -10.92 -0.82
CA LYS A 113 -21.33 -10.27 -0.57
C LYS A 113 -21.40 -9.63 0.81
N ARG A 114 -20.71 -10.21 1.80
CA ARG A 114 -20.72 -9.70 3.18
C ARG A 114 -19.37 -9.91 3.85
N ILE A 115 -18.92 -8.90 4.59
CA ILE A 115 -17.70 -8.91 5.40
C ILE A 115 -18.12 -8.58 6.83
N GLU A 116 -18.08 -9.58 7.69
CA GLU A 116 -18.26 -9.42 9.13
C GLU A 116 -16.89 -9.28 9.79
N TYR A 117 -16.70 -8.29 10.64
CA TYR A 117 -15.43 -8.06 11.34
C TYR A 117 -15.66 -7.68 12.80
N GLY A 118 -14.74 -8.06 13.67
CA GLY A 118 -14.82 -7.75 15.09
C GLY A 118 -13.64 -8.29 15.90
N GLU A 119 -13.82 -8.41 17.21
CA GLU A 119 -12.77 -8.87 18.12
C GLU A 119 -12.24 -10.26 17.77
N ASP A 120 -13.07 -11.14 17.19
CA ASP A 120 -12.72 -12.53 16.86
C ASP A 120 -12.10 -12.71 15.45
N GLY A 121 -11.89 -11.64 14.69
CA GLY A 121 -11.35 -11.71 13.33
C GLY A 121 -12.33 -11.20 12.27
N VAL A 122 -12.23 -11.76 11.07
CA VAL A 122 -13.05 -11.43 9.91
C VAL A 122 -13.66 -12.71 9.32
N SER A 123 -14.94 -12.63 8.96
CA SER A 123 -15.71 -13.65 8.25
C SER A 123 -16.21 -13.07 6.93
N ILE A 124 -15.81 -13.68 5.81
CA ILE A 124 -16.10 -13.22 4.46
C ILE A 124 -17.05 -14.21 3.81
N MET A 125 -18.27 -13.79 3.57
CA MET A 125 -19.28 -14.56 2.86
C MET A 125 -19.28 -14.20 1.38
N VAL A 126 -19.15 -15.22 0.54
CA VAL A 126 -19.21 -15.09 -0.92
C VAL A 126 -20.53 -15.62 -1.46
N GLU A 127 -20.81 -15.34 -2.72
CA GLU A 127 -21.94 -15.90 -3.45
C GLU A 127 -21.96 -17.45 -3.36
N GLY A 128 -23.15 -18.02 -3.11
CA GLY A 128 -23.30 -19.44 -2.81
C GLY A 128 -23.04 -19.82 -1.35
N ASP A 129 -23.10 -18.86 -0.42
CA ASP A 129 -23.05 -19.02 1.04
C ASP A 129 -21.76 -19.64 1.60
N GLN A 130 -20.70 -19.74 0.80
CA GLN A 130 -19.39 -20.15 1.29
C GLN A 130 -18.78 -19.04 2.17
N VAL A 131 -18.18 -19.44 3.29
CA VAL A 131 -17.57 -18.51 4.26
C VAL A 131 -16.08 -18.78 4.41
N PHE A 132 -15.28 -17.72 4.34
CA PHE A 132 -13.85 -17.72 4.64
C PHE A 132 -13.60 -16.97 5.95
N LYS A 133 -12.77 -17.53 6.84
CA LYS A 133 -12.38 -16.89 8.10
C LYS A 133 -10.90 -16.53 8.08
N ALA A 134 -10.58 -15.36 8.63
CA ALA A 134 -9.21 -14.87 8.75
C ALA A 134 -9.06 -13.96 9.96
N ASP A 135 -7.83 -13.72 10.41
CA ASP A 135 -7.57 -12.75 11.49
C ASP A 135 -7.82 -11.30 11.05
N MET A 136 -7.55 -11.01 9.79
CA MET A 136 -7.64 -9.68 9.17
C MET A 136 -8.04 -9.83 7.70
N ALA A 137 -8.62 -8.80 7.13
CA ALA A 137 -8.94 -8.71 5.70
C ALA A 137 -8.44 -7.40 5.09
N LEU A 138 -8.00 -7.48 3.84
CA LEU A 138 -7.68 -6.31 3.02
C LEU A 138 -8.75 -6.20 1.92
N CYS A 139 -9.52 -5.13 1.95
CA CYS A 139 -10.50 -4.80 0.93
C CYS A 139 -9.83 -3.97 -0.17
N THR A 140 -9.85 -4.47 -1.41
CA THR A 140 -9.32 -3.78 -2.60
C THR A 140 -10.35 -3.64 -3.72
N VAL A 141 -11.65 -3.73 -3.38
CA VAL A 141 -12.70 -3.59 -4.38
C VAL A 141 -12.73 -2.15 -4.91
N PRO A 142 -13.07 -1.93 -6.19
CA PRO A 142 -13.13 -0.58 -6.76
C PRO A 142 -14.09 0.34 -6.00
N LEU A 143 -13.82 1.65 -6.04
CA LEU A 143 -14.68 2.65 -5.39
C LEU A 143 -16.12 2.60 -5.92
N GLY A 144 -16.34 2.29 -7.20
CA GLY A 144 -17.67 2.06 -7.77
C GLY A 144 -18.45 0.94 -7.06
N VAL A 145 -17.78 -0.16 -6.70
CA VAL A 145 -18.36 -1.28 -5.93
C VAL A 145 -18.69 -0.87 -4.50
N LEU A 146 -17.81 -0.11 -3.84
CA LEU A 146 -18.09 0.45 -2.51
C LEU A 146 -19.30 1.38 -2.53
N LYS A 147 -19.39 2.26 -3.53
CA LYS A 147 -20.51 3.19 -3.72
C LYS A 147 -21.84 2.48 -3.98
N SER A 148 -21.81 1.33 -4.65
CA SER A 148 -23.03 0.58 -4.98
C SER A 148 -23.63 -0.13 -3.76
N GLY A 149 -22.89 -0.26 -2.65
CA GLY A 149 -23.32 -1.02 -1.47
C GLY A 149 -23.50 -2.52 -1.74
N SER A 150 -22.86 -3.06 -2.79
CA SER A 150 -23.01 -4.49 -3.15
C SER A 150 -22.29 -5.44 -2.19
N VAL A 151 -21.34 -4.92 -1.41
CA VAL A 151 -20.68 -5.62 -0.30
C VAL A 151 -21.20 -5.04 1.01
N LEU A 152 -21.86 -5.88 1.80
CA LEU A 152 -22.34 -5.51 3.13
C LEU A 152 -21.22 -5.62 4.16
N PHE A 153 -21.01 -4.58 4.95
CA PHE A 153 -20.03 -4.55 6.05
C PHE A 153 -20.77 -4.64 7.38
N GLU A 154 -20.34 -5.54 8.26
CA GLU A 154 -20.93 -5.71 9.58
C GLU A 154 -19.87 -5.80 10.69
N PRO A 155 -19.85 -4.87 11.66
CA PRO A 155 -20.70 -3.69 11.76
C PRO A 155 -20.53 -2.74 10.57
N GLU A 156 -21.43 -1.76 10.44
CA GLU A 156 -21.35 -0.77 9.37
C GLU A 156 -20.02 0.00 9.42
N LEU A 157 -19.51 0.40 8.25
CA LEU A 157 -18.29 1.20 8.16
C LEU A 157 -18.43 2.54 8.91
N PRO A 158 -17.34 3.10 9.46
CA PRO A 158 -17.38 4.39 10.12
C PRO A 158 -18.00 5.49 9.23
N VAL A 159 -18.82 6.36 9.83
CA VAL A 159 -19.55 7.42 9.11
C VAL A 159 -18.65 8.28 8.22
N MET A 160 -17.43 8.59 8.67
CA MET A 160 -16.48 9.38 7.88
C MET A 160 -16.02 8.64 6.62
N LYS A 161 -15.83 7.32 6.70
CA LYS A 161 -15.48 6.47 5.56
C LYS A 161 -16.64 6.38 4.57
N LEU A 162 -17.87 6.19 5.04
CA LEU A 162 -19.06 6.22 4.18
C LEU A 162 -19.21 7.56 3.45
N LYS A 163 -18.98 8.67 4.15
CA LYS A 163 -19.01 10.00 3.54
C LYS A 163 -17.89 10.22 2.52
N ALA A 164 -16.68 9.67 2.76
CA ALA A 164 -15.58 9.73 1.79
C ALA A 164 -15.90 8.91 0.54
N ILE A 165 -16.46 7.69 0.71
CA ILE A 165 -16.95 6.85 -0.38
C ILE A 165 -17.99 7.61 -1.20
N ASP A 166 -18.94 8.30 -0.55
CA ASP A 166 -19.95 9.10 -1.24
C ASP A 166 -19.32 10.29 -1.97
N ARG A 167 -18.53 11.12 -1.29
CA ARG A 167 -17.96 12.37 -1.83
C ARG A 167 -17.01 12.18 -3.01
N LEU A 168 -16.10 11.19 -2.96
CA LEU A 168 -15.19 10.93 -4.08
C LEU A 168 -15.99 10.63 -5.35
N GLY A 169 -15.47 11.05 -6.49
CA GLY A 169 -15.99 10.67 -7.80
C GLY A 169 -15.46 9.32 -8.20
N PHE A 170 -16.25 8.57 -8.97
CA PHE A 170 -15.76 7.39 -9.67
C PHE A 170 -16.16 7.51 -11.12
N GLY A 171 -15.16 7.82 -11.94
CA GLY A 171 -15.33 8.22 -13.32
C GLY A 171 -15.58 7.06 -14.27
N LEU A 172 -15.79 7.39 -15.54
CA LEU A 172 -15.96 6.42 -16.62
C LEU A 172 -15.17 6.84 -17.87
N LEU A 173 -14.36 5.92 -18.36
CA LEU A 173 -13.63 5.98 -19.61
C LEU A 173 -13.77 4.63 -20.33
N ASN A 174 -14.20 4.65 -21.58
CA ASN A 174 -14.26 3.46 -22.41
C ASN A 174 -13.29 3.51 -23.59
N LYS A 175 -13.01 2.32 -24.14
CA LYS A 175 -12.05 2.11 -25.23
C LYS A 175 -12.67 1.25 -26.30
N VAL A 176 -12.32 1.55 -27.55
CA VAL A 176 -12.54 0.66 -28.71
C VAL A 176 -11.19 0.22 -29.22
N ALA A 177 -10.83 -1.03 -28.99
CA ALA A 177 -9.62 -1.63 -29.54
C ALA A 177 -9.94 -2.25 -30.90
N MET A 178 -9.12 -1.98 -31.92
CA MET A 178 -9.27 -2.48 -33.29
C MET A 178 -7.94 -3.03 -33.79
N VAL A 179 -7.96 -4.26 -34.28
CA VAL A 179 -6.84 -4.94 -34.92
C VAL A 179 -7.05 -4.90 -36.43
N PHE A 180 -6.07 -4.42 -37.19
CA PHE A 180 -6.14 -4.28 -38.63
C PHE A 180 -5.16 -5.23 -39.35
N PRO A 181 -5.36 -5.49 -40.66
CA PRO A 181 -4.44 -6.29 -41.47
C PRO A 181 -3.04 -5.71 -41.61
N HIS A 182 -2.91 -4.39 -41.59
CA HIS A 182 -1.65 -3.65 -41.66
C HIS A 182 -1.85 -2.27 -41.03
N VAL A 183 -0.74 -1.61 -40.70
CA VAL A 183 -0.75 -0.20 -40.28
C VAL A 183 -1.07 0.64 -41.51
N PHE A 184 -2.29 1.19 -41.57
CA PHE A 184 -2.71 2.10 -42.65
C PHE A 184 -2.57 3.58 -42.25
N TRP A 185 -2.33 3.83 -40.96
CA TRP A 185 -1.99 5.15 -40.43
C TRP A 185 -0.48 5.39 -40.50
N ASP A 186 -0.03 6.53 -39.99
CA ASP A 186 1.39 6.89 -39.95
C ASP A 186 2.14 6.06 -38.87
N GLU A 187 3.23 5.40 -39.20
CA GLU A 187 4.00 4.60 -38.24
C GLU A 187 4.77 5.48 -37.23
N GLU A 188 4.97 6.77 -37.53
CA GLU A 188 5.71 7.69 -36.66
C GLU A 188 4.85 8.35 -35.57
N ILE A 189 3.53 8.12 -35.57
CA ILE A 189 2.62 8.71 -34.57
C ILE A 189 2.23 7.70 -33.49
N ASP A 190 2.49 8.06 -32.24
CA ASP A 190 1.99 7.33 -31.07
C ASP A 190 0.51 7.62 -30.81
N THR A 191 0.08 8.85 -31.08
CA THR A 191 -1.31 9.29 -30.85
C THR A 191 -1.76 10.32 -31.88
N PHE A 192 -3.06 10.41 -32.12
CA PHE A 192 -3.67 11.53 -32.85
C PHE A 192 -5.07 11.86 -32.34
N GLY A 193 -5.40 13.15 -32.36
CA GLY A 193 -6.70 13.67 -31.93
C GLY A 193 -7.71 13.76 -33.07
N CYS A 194 -9.00 13.68 -32.73
CA CYS A 194 -10.12 13.98 -33.61
C CYS A 194 -11.00 15.05 -32.95
N LEU A 195 -11.25 16.15 -33.67
CA LEU A 195 -12.18 17.18 -33.22
C LEU A 195 -13.62 16.70 -33.42
N ASN A 196 -14.51 17.10 -32.52
CA ASN A 196 -15.94 16.85 -32.67
C ASN A 196 -16.70 18.18 -32.77
N LYS A 197 -17.56 18.31 -33.78
CA LYS A 197 -18.39 19.50 -34.01
C LYS A 197 -19.52 19.60 -32.98
N ASP A 198 -19.98 18.45 -32.49
CA ASP A 198 -20.97 18.40 -31.42
C ASP A 198 -20.25 18.44 -30.07
N ARG A 199 -20.34 19.60 -29.40
CA ARG A 199 -19.75 19.83 -28.08
C ARG A 199 -20.21 18.82 -27.03
N SER A 200 -21.46 18.36 -27.10
CA SER A 200 -21.97 17.37 -26.15
C SER A 200 -21.28 16.00 -26.30
N LYS A 201 -20.66 15.76 -27.46
CA LYS A 201 -19.94 14.53 -27.81
C LYS A 201 -18.45 14.74 -27.97
N ARG A 202 -17.91 15.82 -27.38
CA ARG A 202 -16.47 16.14 -27.47
C ARG A 202 -15.54 15.00 -27.04
N GLY A 203 -16.00 14.12 -26.16
CA GLY A 203 -15.25 12.95 -25.70
C GLY A 203 -15.45 11.69 -26.54
N GLU A 204 -16.34 11.68 -27.54
CA GLU A 204 -16.57 10.53 -28.42
C GLU A 204 -15.41 10.39 -29.43
N PHE A 205 -14.58 9.35 -29.28
CA PHE A 205 -13.44 9.03 -30.15
C PHE A 205 -12.47 10.20 -30.36
N PHE A 206 -12.28 11.02 -29.33
CA PHE A 206 -11.50 12.25 -29.43
C PHE A 206 -10.00 12.00 -29.55
N LEU A 207 -9.50 10.84 -29.10
CA LEU A 207 -8.08 10.49 -29.08
C LEU A 207 -7.88 9.03 -29.47
N PHE A 208 -6.91 8.80 -30.36
CA PHE A 208 -6.51 7.48 -30.84
C PHE A 208 -5.08 7.19 -30.42
N TYR A 209 -4.84 6.00 -29.89
CA TYR A 209 -3.52 5.47 -29.55
C TYR A 209 -3.09 4.40 -30.53
N SER A 210 -1.89 4.56 -31.07
CA SER A 210 -1.19 3.64 -31.95
C SER A 210 -0.41 2.66 -31.07
N TYR A 211 -0.87 1.41 -30.98
CA TYR A 211 -0.21 0.37 -30.18
C TYR A 211 0.73 -0.51 -31.01
N HIS A 212 0.96 -0.17 -32.29
CA HIS A 212 1.65 -1.06 -33.22
C HIS A 212 3.09 -1.40 -32.82
N THR A 213 3.79 -0.46 -32.18
CA THR A 213 5.18 -0.64 -31.70
C THR A 213 5.30 -1.59 -30.51
N VAL A 214 4.22 -1.80 -29.75
CA VAL A 214 4.24 -2.54 -28.46
C VAL A 214 3.32 -3.76 -28.42
N SER A 215 2.36 -3.85 -29.34
CA SER A 215 1.38 -4.94 -29.39
C SER A 215 1.81 -6.12 -30.29
N GLY A 216 2.78 -5.92 -31.17
CA GLY A 216 3.21 -6.93 -32.15
C GLY A 216 2.31 -7.04 -33.38
N GLY A 217 1.38 -6.10 -33.59
CA GLY A 217 0.51 -6.04 -34.77
C GLY A 217 -0.12 -4.67 -34.96
N ALA A 218 -0.90 -4.48 -36.02
CA ALA A 218 -1.54 -3.19 -36.31
C ALA A 218 -2.76 -2.97 -35.39
N VAL A 219 -2.52 -2.45 -34.18
CA VAL A 219 -3.56 -2.18 -33.18
C VAL A 219 -3.75 -0.68 -32.98
N LEU A 220 -5.00 -0.23 -33.12
CA LEU A 220 -5.42 1.13 -32.82
C LEU A 220 -6.48 1.12 -31.71
N ILE A 221 -6.36 2.02 -30.74
CA ILE A 221 -7.32 2.17 -29.65
C ILE A 221 -7.94 3.57 -29.69
N ALA A 222 -9.26 3.65 -29.83
CA ALA A 222 -10.00 4.91 -29.70
C ALA A 222 -10.54 5.08 -28.28
N LEU A 223 -10.44 6.29 -27.72
CA LEU A 223 -10.90 6.61 -26.37
C LEU A 223 -12.24 7.32 -26.37
N VAL A 224 -13.05 7.05 -25.34
CA VAL A 224 -14.38 7.66 -25.13
C VAL A 224 -14.52 8.14 -23.70
N ALA A 225 -14.58 9.46 -23.49
CA ALA A 225 -14.55 10.11 -22.18
C ALA A 225 -15.74 11.07 -21.94
N GLY A 226 -15.89 11.54 -20.70
CA GLY A 226 -16.92 12.51 -20.32
C GLY A 226 -18.35 11.98 -20.52
N GLU A 227 -19.28 12.87 -20.87
CA GLU A 227 -20.70 12.52 -21.10
C GLU A 227 -20.86 11.44 -22.21
N ALA A 228 -20.01 11.47 -23.24
CA ALA A 228 -20.02 10.50 -24.32
C ALA A 228 -19.77 9.06 -23.83
N ALA A 229 -18.97 8.88 -22.77
CA ALA A 229 -18.71 7.55 -22.20
C ALA A 229 -19.97 6.93 -21.57
N MET A 230 -20.86 7.75 -21.00
CA MET A 230 -22.11 7.30 -20.41
C MET A 230 -23.13 6.90 -21.47
N GLU A 231 -23.17 7.60 -22.60
CA GLU A 231 -24.00 7.22 -23.75
C GLU A 231 -23.48 5.95 -24.42
N PHE A 232 -22.16 5.84 -24.57
CA PHE A 232 -21.48 4.70 -25.17
C PHE A 232 -21.87 3.35 -24.52
N GLU A 233 -22.02 3.32 -23.19
CA GLU A 233 -22.46 2.14 -22.43
C GLU A 233 -23.86 1.62 -22.80
N LYS A 234 -24.65 2.40 -23.55
CA LYS A 234 -26.03 2.06 -23.95
C LYS A 234 -26.14 1.72 -25.43
N VAL A 235 -25.10 2.01 -26.22
CA VAL A 235 -25.09 1.81 -27.68
C VAL A 235 -24.61 0.40 -28.01
N ASP A 236 -25.18 -0.24 -29.03
CA ASP A 236 -24.72 -1.55 -29.49
C ASP A 236 -23.25 -1.50 -30.00
N PRO A 237 -22.38 -2.47 -29.66
CA PRO A 237 -20.98 -2.45 -30.07
C PRO A 237 -20.77 -2.37 -31.58
N ALA A 238 -21.61 -3.00 -32.40
CA ALA A 238 -21.46 -2.96 -33.86
C ALA A 238 -21.72 -1.56 -34.40
N VAL A 239 -22.71 -0.85 -33.85
CA VAL A 239 -22.98 0.57 -34.18
C VAL A 239 -21.78 1.44 -33.80
N THR A 240 -21.22 1.23 -32.62
CA THR A 240 -20.01 1.92 -32.14
C THR A 240 -18.82 1.70 -33.08
N ILE A 241 -18.58 0.45 -33.50
CA ILE A 241 -17.50 0.10 -34.43
C ILE A 241 -17.70 0.79 -35.78
N HIS A 242 -18.93 0.80 -36.31
CA HIS A 242 -19.22 1.53 -37.54
C HIS A 242 -18.93 3.03 -37.42
N ARG A 243 -19.35 3.67 -36.33
CA ARG A 243 -19.09 5.10 -36.11
C ARG A 243 -17.60 5.45 -36.08
N VAL A 244 -16.79 4.68 -35.34
CA VAL A 244 -15.35 4.95 -35.27
C VAL A 244 -14.65 4.67 -36.61
N LEU A 245 -15.09 3.67 -37.37
CA LEU A 245 -14.57 3.41 -38.71
C LEU A 245 -14.94 4.53 -39.70
N ASP A 246 -16.14 5.09 -39.61
CA ASP A 246 -16.54 6.24 -40.43
C ASP A 246 -15.69 7.48 -40.14
N ILE A 247 -15.34 7.71 -38.87
CA ILE A 247 -14.39 8.76 -38.47
C ILE A 247 -13.01 8.51 -39.10
N LEU A 248 -12.48 7.29 -38.96
CA LEU A 248 -11.18 6.94 -39.55
C LEU A 248 -11.20 7.10 -41.08
N LYS A 249 -12.26 6.66 -41.77
CA LYS A 249 -12.45 6.87 -43.20
C LYS A 249 -12.51 8.35 -43.56
N GLY A 250 -13.13 9.19 -42.73
CA GLY A 250 -13.16 10.64 -42.90
C GLY A 250 -11.79 11.30 -42.73
N ILE A 251 -10.93 10.79 -41.83
CA ILE A 251 -9.57 11.29 -41.60
C ILE A 251 -8.62 10.89 -42.74
N TYR A 252 -8.68 9.63 -43.17
CA TYR A 252 -7.69 9.02 -44.07
C TYR A 252 -8.12 9.00 -45.54
N GLY A 253 -9.41 8.98 -45.83
CA GLY A 253 -9.94 9.02 -47.20
C GLY A 253 -9.47 10.23 -48.01
N PRO A 254 -9.53 11.47 -47.48
CA PRO A 254 -8.98 12.65 -48.14
C PRO A 254 -7.46 12.59 -48.39
N LYS A 255 -6.74 11.74 -47.64
CA LYS A 255 -5.30 11.48 -47.82
C LYS A 255 -5.01 10.37 -48.87
N GLY A 256 -6.05 9.84 -49.53
CA GLY A 256 -5.93 8.76 -50.49
C GLY A 256 -5.71 7.37 -49.87
N VAL A 257 -5.88 7.24 -48.55
CA VAL A 257 -5.69 5.98 -47.81
C VAL A 257 -7.03 5.27 -47.66
N THR A 258 -7.09 4.01 -48.10
CA THR A 258 -8.26 3.15 -47.88
C THR A 258 -8.16 2.50 -46.52
N VAL A 259 -9.10 2.83 -45.62
CA VAL A 259 -9.17 2.21 -44.29
C VAL A 259 -9.73 0.78 -44.43
N PRO A 260 -8.95 -0.27 -44.10
CA PRO A 260 -9.42 -1.65 -44.14
C PRO A 260 -10.41 -1.92 -42.99
N ASP A 261 -11.24 -2.94 -43.15
CA ASP A 261 -12.05 -3.44 -42.04
C ASP A 261 -11.13 -4.10 -40.98
N PRO A 262 -11.46 -3.95 -39.68
CA PRO A 262 -10.68 -4.58 -38.63
C PRO A 262 -10.86 -6.10 -38.68
N ILE A 263 -9.78 -6.85 -38.45
CA ILE A 263 -9.78 -8.30 -38.24
C ILE A 263 -10.57 -8.64 -36.98
N GLN A 264 -10.37 -7.84 -35.93
CA GLN A 264 -11.01 -8.01 -34.64
C GLN A 264 -11.18 -6.65 -33.98
N SER A 265 -12.27 -6.50 -33.24
CA SER A 265 -12.56 -5.29 -32.48
C SER A 265 -13.19 -5.63 -31.14
N SER A 266 -12.99 -4.79 -30.13
CA SER A 266 -13.59 -4.93 -28.82
C SER A 266 -13.91 -3.55 -28.21
N CYS A 267 -15.10 -3.42 -27.65
CA CYS A 267 -15.54 -2.23 -26.91
C CYS A 267 -15.56 -2.56 -25.41
N THR A 268 -14.89 -1.77 -24.59
CA THR A 268 -14.97 -1.93 -23.13
C THR A 268 -16.30 -1.40 -22.60
N ARG A 269 -16.75 -1.91 -21.44
CA ARG A 269 -17.96 -1.46 -20.74
C ARG A 269 -17.72 -1.43 -19.23
N TRP A 270 -16.78 -0.57 -18.80
CA TRP A 270 -16.35 -0.52 -17.41
C TRP A 270 -17.45 -0.08 -16.45
N GLY A 271 -18.39 0.75 -16.92
CA GLY A 271 -19.54 1.18 -16.11
C GLY A 271 -20.58 0.08 -15.94
N GLY A 272 -20.71 -0.82 -16.93
CA GLY A 272 -21.61 -1.97 -16.89
C GLY A 272 -21.02 -3.21 -16.19
N ASP A 273 -19.70 -3.24 -15.94
CA ASP A 273 -19.06 -4.34 -15.24
C ASP A 273 -19.42 -4.32 -13.74
N PRO A 274 -20.10 -5.35 -13.21
CA PRO A 274 -20.58 -5.36 -11.82
C PRO A 274 -19.45 -5.42 -10.77
N LEU A 275 -18.22 -5.73 -11.17
CA LEU A 275 -17.06 -5.79 -10.29
C LEU A 275 -16.19 -4.53 -10.37
N CYS A 276 -16.54 -3.58 -11.24
CA CYS A 276 -15.84 -2.29 -11.38
C CYS A 276 -16.78 -1.11 -11.15
N LEU A 277 -17.90 -1.06 -11.89
CA LEU A 277 -18.89 0.02 -11.89
C LEU A 277 -18.29 1.40 -12.19
N GLY A 278 -17.33 1.44 -13.11
CA GLY A 278 -16.58 2.64 -13.50
C GLY A 278 -15.12 2.34 -13.79
N SER A 279 -14.33 3.38 -13.96
CA SER A 279 -12.92 3.30 -14.36
C SER A 279 -11.98 3.65 -13.20
N TYR A 280 -11.90 4.92 -12.81
CA TYR A 280 -11.01 5.39 -11.76
C TYR A 280 -11.55 6.61 -11.04
N SER A 281 -11.07 6.83 -9.82
CA SER A 281 -11.54 7.90 -8.95
C SER A 281 -11.07 9.30 -9.37
N HIS A 282 -11.83 10.30 -8.96
CA HIS A 282 -11.50 11.72 -9.11
C HIS A 282 -12.11 12.54 -7.96
N ILE A 283 -11.71 13.81 -7.83
CA ILE A 283 -12.24 14.69 -6.79
C ILE A 283 -13.41 15.51 -7.32
N ARG A 284 -14.61 15.20 -6.83
CA ARG A 284 -15.82 15.97 -7.14
C ARG A 284 -15.91 17.26 -6.34
N VAL A 285 -16.75 18.18 -6.81
CA VAL A 285 -17.19 19.35 -6.02
C VAL A 285 -17.63 18.90 -4.62
N GLY A 286 -17.16 19.59 -3.59
CA GLY A 286 -17.40 19.24 -2.18
C GLY A 286 -16.54 18.10 -1.60
N SER A 287 -15.64 17.49 -2.39
CA SER A 287 -14.64 16.52 -1.93
C SER A 287 -13.23 17.15 -1.91
N SER A 288 -12.27 16.45 -1.30
CA SER A 288 -10.86 16.87 -1.28
C SER A 288 -9.93 15.66 -1.24
N GLY A 289 -8.63 15.89 -1.42
CA GLY A 289 -7.61 14.83 -1.31
C GLY A 289 -7.64 14.06 0.03
N ALA A 290 -8.16 14.67 1.11
CA ALA A 290 -8.30 14.00 2.40
C ALA A 290 -9.27 12.80 2.37
N ASP A 291 -10.20 12.75 1.41
CA ASP A 291 -11.13 11.62 1.29
C ASP A 291 -10.41 10.31 0.89
N TYR A 292 -9.31 10.39 0.13
CA TYR A 292 -8.45 9.23 -0.14
C TYR A 292 -7.80 8.70 1.14
N ASP A 293 -7.32 9.60 2.00
CA ASP A 293 -6.69 9.26 3.28
C ASP A 293 -7.70 8.62 4.22
N ILE A 294 -8.91 9.20 4.34
CA ILE A 294 -10.02 8.64 5.13
C ILE A 294 -10.42 7.26 4.61
N LEU A 295 -10.50 7.09 3.28
CA LEU A 295 -10.83 5.80 2.70
C LEU A 295 -9.74 4.75 2.97
N ALA A 296 -8.47 5.16 3.09
CA ALA A 296 -7.34 4.30 3.44
C ALA A 296 -7.24 3.91 4.93
N GLU A 297 -8.04 4.50 5.82
CA GLU A 297 -8.01 4.18 7.25
C GLU A 297 -8.44 2.72 7.50
N SER A 298 -7.73 1.99 8.36
CA SER A 298 -8.17 0.67 8.82
C SER A 298 -9.34 0.81 9.80
N VAL A 299 -10.15 -0.24 9.91
CA VAL A 299 -11.21 -0.36 10.91
C VAL A 299 -10.83 -1.46 11.90
N ASP A 300 -10.72 -1.09 13.17
CA ASP A 300 -10.38 -1.95 14.32
C ASP A 300 -9.11 -2.80 14.15
N ASP A 301 -8.19 -2.35 13.28
CA ASP A 301 -7.02 -3.14 12.82
C ASP A 301 -7.40 -4.57 12.34
N ARG A 302 -8.65 -4.76 11.91
CA ARG A 302 -9.19 -6.01 11.36
C ARG A 302 -9.41 -5.88 9.86
N LEU A 303 -9.95 -4.74 9.43
CA LEU A 303 -10.31 -4.48 8.05
C LEU A 303 -9.48 -3.33 7.50
N PHE A 304 -8.66 -3.62 6.49
CA PHE A 304 -7.77 -2.67 5.84
C PHE A 304 -8.28 -2.35 4.43
N PHE A 305 -7.84 -1.23 3.87
CA PHE A 305 -8.28 -0.76 2.55
C PHE A 305 -7.10 -0.33 1.68
N ALA A 306 -7.01 -0.94 0.49
CA ALA A 306 -6.06 -0.57 -0.55
C ALA A 306 -6.79 -0.43 -1.90
N GLY A 307 -6.05 0.02 -2.91
CA GLY A 307 -6.56 0.37 -4.23
C GLY A 307 -6.26 1.82 -4.57
N GLU A 308 -6.44 2.18 -5.84
CA GLU A 308 -6.12 3.52 -6.36
C GLU A 308 -6.87 4.62 -5.56
N ALA A 309 -8.14 4.38 -5.23
CA ALA A 309 -8.99 5.29 -4.47
C ALA A 309 -8.59 5.45 -2.98
N THR A 310 -7.50 4.80 -2.55
CA THR A 310 -6.94 4.93 -1.20
C THR A 310 -5.56 5.60 -1.22
N ASN A 311 -5.08 6.07 -2.37
CA ASN A 311 -3.76 6.67 -2.50
C ASN A 311 -3.89 8.12 -2.96
N ARG A 312 -3.81 9.05 -2.00
CA ARG A 312 -3.89 10.48 -2.27
C ARG A 312 -2.80 11.00 -3.21
N ALA A 313 -1.59 10.47 -3.10
CA ALA A 313 -0.45 10.97 -3.87
C ALA A 313 -0.46 10.47 -5.33
N TYR A 314 -1.06 9.30 -5.56
CA TYR A 314 -1.09 8.66 -6.87
C TYR A 314 -2.47 8.02 -7.12
N PRO A 315 -3.56 8.80 -7.15
CA PRO A 315 -4.89 8.27 -7.43
C PRO A 315 -4.96 7.76 -8.88
N ALA A 316 -6.03 7.06 -9.24
CA ALA A 316 -6.38 6.63 -10.60
C ALA A 316 -5.37 5.75 -11.36
N THR A 317 -4.23 5.41 -10.76
CA THR A 317 -3.11 4.75 -11.45
C THR A 317 -2.85 3.33 -10.94
N MET A 318 -2.27 2.50 -11.82
CA MET A 318 -1.83 1.15 -11.45
C MET A 318 -0.72 1.17 -10.38
N HIS A 319 0.23 2.12 -10.48
CA HIS A 319 1.31 2.24 -9.50
C HIS A 319 0.77 2.74 -8.16
N GLY A 320 -0.21 3.64 -8.15
CA GLY A 320 -0.93 4.05 -6.95
C GLY A 320 -1.60 2.89 -6.22
N ALA A 321 -2.29 2.03 -6.97
CA ALA A 321 -2.87 0.79 -6.47
C ALA A 321 -1.79 -0.14 -5.88
N LEU A 322 -0.70 -0.38 -6.60
CA LEU A 322 0.43 -1.20 -6.12
C LEU A 322 1.01 -0.66 -4.81
N LEU A 323 1.32 0.64 -4.75
CA LEU A 323 1.89 1.29 -3.58
C LEU A 323 0.96 1.24 -2.38
N SER A 324 -0.36 1.37 -2.60
CA SER A 324 -1.35 1.20 -1.52
C SER A 324 -1.40 -0.24 -0.99
N GLY A 325 -1.25 -1.25 -1.87
CA GLY A 325 -1.15 -2.65 -1.45
C GLY A 325 0.08 -2.90 -0.57
N LEU A 326 1.25 -2.36 -0.96
CA LEU A 326 2.48 -2.44 -0.17
C LEU A 326 2.34 -1.71 1.18
N ARG A 327 1.69 -0.54 1.19
CA ARG A 327 1.39 0.22 2.41
C ARG A 327 0.56 -0.61 3.38
N GLU A 328 -0.53 -1.21 2.91
CA GLU A 328 -1.41 -2.01 3.77
C GLU A 328 -0.76 -3.33 4.21
N ALA A 329 0.02 -3.99 3.35
CA ALA A 329 0.82 -5.16 3.76
C ALA A 329 1.74 -4.83 4.95
N SER A 330 2.38 -3.66 4.94
CA SER A 330 3.19 -3.21 6.09
C SER A 330 2.36 -2.87 7.33
N LYS A 331 1.15 -2.33 7.19
CA LYS A 331 0.26 -2.06 8.32
C LYS A 331 -0.28 -3.36 8.94
N ILE A 332 -0.74 -4.30 8.11
CA ILE A 332 -1.20 -5.63 8.52
C ILE A 332 -0.11 -6.36 9.29
N ARG A 333 1.14 -6.35 8.80
CA ARG A 333 2.27 -6.95 9.54
C ARG A 333 2.41 -6.33 10.94
N ARG A 334 2.41 -5.00 11.04
CA ARG A 334 2.53 -4.31 12.34
C ARG A 334 1.35 -4.61 13.27
N ALA A 335 0.12 -4.61 12.75
CA ALA A 335 -1.07 -4.96 13.51
C ALA A 335 -1.01 -6.41 14.02
N SER A 336 -0.51 -7.35 13.20
CA SER A 336 -0.30 -8.73 13.63
C SER A 336 0.72 -8.84 14.77
N GLU A 337 1.82 -8.09 14.69
CA GLU A 337 2.87 -8.08 15.72
C GLU A 337 2.36 -7.46 17.03
N SER A 338 1.63 -6.34 16.95
CA SER A 338 0.99 -5.70 18.10
C SER A 338 -0.02 -6.62 18.77
N ARG A 339 -0.79 -7.40 18.00
CA ARG A 339 -1.74 -8.37 18.55
C ARG A 339 -1.08 -9.55 19.20
N VAL A 340 0.03 -10.06 18.67
CA VAL A 340 0.84 -11.06 19.36
C VAL A 340 1.35 -10.49 20.70
N SER A 341 1.64 -9.19 20.77
CA SER A 341 2.00 -8.50 22.00
C SER A 341 0.81 -8.28 22.95
N ASP A 342 -0.38 -7.96 22.46
CA ASP A 342 -1.58 -7.80 23.29
C ASP A 342 -2.16 -9.13 23.77
N TYR A 343 -2.11 -10.20 22.97
CA TYR A 343 -2.38 -11.56 23.45
C TYR A 343 -1.44 -11.93 24.60
N LYS A 344 -0.16 -11.52 24.54
CA LYS A 344 0.74 -11.65 25.70
C LYS A 344 0.30 -10.75 26.85
N LYS A 345 -0.13 -9.52 26.61
CA LYS A 345 -0.59 -8.56 27.63
C LYS A 345 -1.87 -9.00 28.35
N TYR A 346 -2.83 -9.60 27.65
CA TYR A 346 -4.06 -10.19 28.20
C TYR A 346 -3.83 -11.57 28.82
N ALA A 347 -2.89 -12.37 28.29
CA ALA A 347 -2.38 -13.55 29.00
C ALA A 347 -1.60 -13.18 30.27
N LEU A 348 -0.97 -11.98 30.32
CA LEU A 348 -0.25 -11.41 31.46
C LEU A 348 -1.14 -10.56 32.40
N GLN A 349 -2.43 -10.38 32.12
CA GLN A 349 -3.35 -9.61 32.97
C GLN A 349 -4.02 -10.42 34.10
N LYS A 350 -3.36 -11.49 34.55
CA LYS A 350 -3.27 -11.80 35.98
C LYS A 350 -1.80 -11.80 36.36
N SER A 351 -1.44 -10.77 37.15
CA SER A 351 -0.11 -10.46 37.66
C SER A 351 0.77 -9.69 36.70
N LEU A 352 0.73 -8.36 36.80
CA LEU A 352 1.96 -7.58 36.72
C LEU A 352 1.86 -6.38 37.67
N ARG A 353 2.41 -6.59 38.87
CA ARG A 353 3.10 -5.55 39.64
C ARG A 353 4.41 -5.20 38.92
N HIS A 354 4.93 -4.01 39.22
CA HIS A 354 6.19 -3.43 38.74
C HIS A 354 7.44 -4.30 38.99
N ILE A 355 8.44 -4.14 38.09
CA ILE A 355 9.90 -4.38 38.22
C ILE A 355 10.27 -5.65 39.02
N ASN A 356 10.18 -6.80 38.36
CA ASN A 356 10.93 -8.06 38.63
C ASN A 356 10.55 -9.05 37.52
N GLY A 357 11.43 -9.22 36.53
CA GLY A 357 11.19 -10.08 35.37
C GLY A 357 11.67 -11.52 35.59
N VAL A 358 11.00 -12.49 34.96
CA VAL A 358 11.34 -13.94 35.11
C VAL A 358 12.80 -14.25 34.72
N LEU A 359 13.34 -13.57 33.69
CA LEU A 359 14.75 -13.74 33.33
C LEU A 359 15.69 -13.20 34.42
N ASP A 360 15.36 -12.08 35.05
CA ASP A 360 16.20 -11.54 36.13
C ASP A 360 16.24 -12.53 37.31
N ASP A 361 15.08 -13.08 37.69
CA ASP A 361 14.96 -14.07 38.76
C ASP A 361 15.77 -15.35 38.49
N ILE A 362 15.72 -15.91 37.27
CA ILE A 362 16.51 -17.11 36.97
C ILE A 362 18.01 -16.80 36.93
N PHE A 363 18.42 -15.61 36.52
CA PHE A 363 19.84 -15.25 36.47
C PHE A 363 20.39 -14.71 37.80
N MET A 364 19.59 -14.59 38.87
CA MET A 364 20.08 -14.26 40.22
C MET A 364 20.96 -15.37 40.83
N GLU A 365 20.66 -16.64 40.53
CA GLU A 365 21.45 -17.80 40.96
C GLU A 365 21.99 -18.52 39.72
N PRO A 366 23.11 -18.08 39.10
CA PRO A 366 23.62 -18.71 37.89
C PRO A 366 24.26 -20.07 38.15
N ASP A 367 24.19 -20.95 37.15
CA ASP A 367 24.85 -22.26 37.18
C ASP A 367 26.32 -22.15 36.74
N LEU A 368 26.68 -21.17 35.92
CA LEU A 368 28.03 -20.84 35.47
C LEU A 368 28.12 -19.36 35.09
N GLU A 369 29.27 -18.73 35.31
CA GLU A 369 29.51 -17.33 34.95
C GLU A 369 30.99 -17.10 34.59
N PHE A 370 31.24 -16.41 33.48
CA PHE A 370 32.57 -15.97 33.07
C PHE A 370 32.51 -14.79 32.09
N GLY A 371 33.40 -13.81 32.26
CA GLY A 371 33.42 -12.60 31.44
C GLY A 371 32.07 -11.88 31.47
N ARG A 372 31.46 -11.69 30.30
CA ARG A 372 30.12 -11.09 30.16
C ARG A 372 28.97 -12.10 30.13
N PHE A 373 29.26 -13.38 30.32
CA PHE A 373 28.33 -14.48 30.10
C PHE A 373 27.89 -15.10 31.42
N VAL A 374 26.58 -15.23 31.57
CA VAL A 374 25.94 -15.86 32.73
C VAL A 374 25.03 -16.97 32.21
N PHE A 375 25.08 -18.16 32.80
CA PHE A 375 24.39 -19.34 32.27
C PHE A 375 23.48 -19.99 33.29
N VAL A 376 22.35 -20.51 32.82
CA VAL A 376 21.38 -21.27 33.61
C VAL A 376 20.91 -22.49 32.83
N PHE A 377 20.85 -23.66 33.45
CA PHE A 377 20.60 -24.93 32.73
C PHE A 377 19.45 -25.73 33.33
N SER A 378 18.77 -26.49 32.48
CA SER A 378 17.71 -27.41 32.86
C SER A 378 18.24 -28.83 33.07
N TYR A 379 19.00 -29.02 34.16
CA TYR A 379 19.46 -30.36 34.58
C TYR A 379 19.02 -30.68 36.01
N ILE A 380 18.90 -31.96 36.32
CA ILE A 380 18.68 -32.46 37.68
C ILE A 380 19.99 -33.01 38.24
N THR A 381 20.77 -33.71 37.42
CA THR A 381 22.06 -34.30 37.75
C THR A 381 23.18 -33.64 36.96
N THR A 382 24.39 -33.59 37.54
CA THR A 382 25.55 -32.92 36.91
C THR A 382 26.11 -33.67 35.71
N GLU A 383 25.60 -34.87 35.40
CA GLU A 383 26.02 -35.72 34.30
C GLU A 383 25.30 -35.39 32.97
N GLU A 384 24.26 -34.56 33.00
CA GLU A 384 23.45 -34.18 31.83
C GLU A 384 24.13 -33.09 30.98
N GLN A 385 25.16 -33.45 30.20
CA GLN A 385 25.93 -32.51 29.36
C GLN A 385 25.11 -31.89 28.22
N GLN A 386 24.11 -32.62 27.72
CA GLN A 386 23.21 -32.15 26.65
C GLN A 386 22.02 -31.34 27.19
N ALA A 387 21.99 -31.05 28.50
CA ALA A 387 20.91 -30.26 29.08
C ALA A 387 20.83 -28.86 28.45
N PRO A 388 19.67 -28.45 27.92
CA PRO A 388 19.50 -27.12 27.36
C PRO A 388 19.53 -26.07 28.47
N GLY A 389 20.03 -24.89 28.12
CA GLY A 389 20.14 -23.75 29.01
C GLY A 389 20.06 -22.42 28.27
N LEU A 390 20.00 -21.36 29.06
CA LEU A 390 20.04 -19.99 28.59
C LEU A 390 21.36 -19.36 29.00
N VAL A 391 21.97 -18.64 28.07
CA VAL A 391 23.06 -17.71 28.35
C VAL A 391 22.53 -16.28 28.29
N ARG A 392 22.96 -15.42 29.23
CA ARG A 392 22.80 -13.96 29.23
C ARG A 392 24.15 -13.31 28.97
N ILE A 393 24.20 -12.44 27.98
CA ILE A 393 25.38 -11.67 27.56
C ILE A 393 25.14 -10.20 27.89
N THR A 394 26.00 -9.63 28.72
CA THR A 394 25.90 -8.23 29.14
C THR A 394 26.71 -7.32 28.22
N LEU A 395 26.06 -6.36 27.55
CA LEU A 395 26.67 -5.46 26.58
C LEU A 395 26.50 -4.00 26.98
N GLN A 396 27.48 -3.17 26.66
CA GLN A 396 27.47 -1.73 26.90
C GLN A 396 27.26 -0.97 25.58
N LYS A 397 26.35 0.01 25.57
CA LYS A 397 25.93 0.75 24.37
C LYS A 397 27.08 1.43 23.59
N HIS A 398 28.17 1.81 24.26
CA HIS A 398 29.33 2.44 23.62
C HIS A 398 30.18 1.49 22.74
N LEU A 399 29.97 0.18 22.83
CA LEU A 399 30.67 -0.82 22.01
C LEU A 399 29.98 -1.07 20.66
N LEU A 400 28.77 -0.53 20.46
CA LEU A 400 27.97 -0.70 19.23
C LEU A 400 28.08 0.49 18.25
N LEU A 401 28.68 1.61 18.66
CA LEU A 401 28.76 2.82 17.86
C LEU A 401 30.20 3.03 17.36
N PRO A 402 30.44 3.18 16.04
CA PRO A 402 31.73 3.64 15.53
C PRO A 402 32.00 5.04 16.09
N SER A 403 33.19 5.24 16.67
CA SER A 403 33.62 6.52 17.22
C SER A 403 33.61 7.59 16.12
N LYS A 404 32.59 8.45 16.08
CA LYS A 404 32.63 9.66 15.24
C LYS A 404 33.62 10.64 15.87
N ASN A 405 34.79 10.78 15.24
CA ASN A 405 35.74 11.85 15.51
C ASN A 405 35.08 13.21 15.22
N HIS A 406 34.54 13.87 16.24
CA HIS A 406 34.20 15.28 16.16
C HIS A 406 35.43 16.12 16.50
N ASN A 407 36.13 16.57 15.45
CA ASN A 407 36.98 17.75 15.53
C ASN A 407 36.08 18.97 15.71
N VAL A 408 36.06 19.57 16.90
CA VAL A 408 35.56 20.94 17.09
C VAL A 408 36.69 21.76 17.70
N LYS A 409 37.22 22.69 16.90
CA LYS A 409 38.10 23.77 17.36
C LYS A 409 37.25 24.81 18.10
N GLY A 410 37.76 25.19 19.28
CA GLY A 410 37.64 26.47 19.99
C GLY A 410 36.32 27.24 19.98
N ASP A 411 35.70 27.41 21.14
CA ASP A 411 35.97 28.62 21.94
C ASP A 411 35.48 28.46 23.39
N GLN A 412 36.29 28.96 24.33
CA GLN A 412 36.03 28.99 25.77
C GLN A 412 35.33 30.30 26.16
N LYS A 413 34.26 30.21 26.97
CA LYS A 413 34.05 31.02 28.19
C LYS A 413 32.82 30.58 29.01
N ASP A 414 33.13 30.02 30.18
CA ASP A 414 32.51 30.12 31.52
C ASP A 414 30.98 29.97 31.71
N LYS A 415 30.53 28.82 32.29
CA LYS A 415 30.26 28.63 33.75
C LYS A 415 29.56 27.29 34.07
N GLU A 416 30.11 26.61 35.10
CA GLU A 416 29.61 25.54 35.99
C GLU A 416 29.42 24.07 35.52
N PRO A 417 29.78 23.08 36.38
CA PRO A 417 29.95 21.69 35.98
C PRO A 417 28.66 20.90 36.18
N VAL A 418 27.83 20.81 35.14
CA VAL A 418 26.85 19.72 35.07
C VAL A 418 27.65 18.46 34.73
N ALA A 419 27.94 17.66 35.75
CA ALA A 419 28.43 16.30 35.58
C ALA A 419 27.52 15.58 34.58
N LYS A 420 28.03 15.36 33.36
CA LYS A 420 27.41 14.49 32.37
C LYS A 420 27.23 13.12 33.01
N LYS A 421 26.03 12.83 33.52
CA LYS A 421 25.53 11.45 33.62
C LYS A 421 25.49 10.91 32.19
N ILE A 422 26.61 10.33 31.75
CA ILE A 422 26.57 9.35 30.68
C ILE A 422 25.86 8.17 31.33
N ASP A 423 24.57 8.06 31.08
CA ASP A 423 23.81 6.86 31.42
C ASP A 423 24.50 5.70 30.72
N GLN A 424 25.21 4.88 31.49
CA GLN A 424 25.79 3.63 31.02
C GLN A 424 24.63 2.65 30.85
N GLU A 425 23.84 2.83 29.80
CA GLU A 425 22.79 1.88 29.44
C GLU A 425 23.45 0.56 29.04
N VAL A 426 23.44 -0.37 29.99
CA VAL A 426 23.76 -1.78 29.80
C VAL A 426 22.50 -2.46 29.27
N PHE A 427 22.65 -3.34 28.29
CA PHE A 427 21.56 -4.18 27.81
C PHE A 427 22.01 -5.65 27.74
N HIS A 428 21.04 -6.55 27.79
CA HIS A 428 21.28 -7.98 27.79
C HIS A 428 20.78 -8.61 26.50
N LEU A 429 21.60 -9.50 25.93
CA LEU A 429 21.19 -10.44 24.89
C LEU A 429 21.22 -11.86 25.46
N TYR A 430 20.43 -12.74 24.88
CA TYR A 430 20.32 -14.12 25.33
C TYR A 430 20.41 -15.10 24.18
N ALA A 431 20.77 -16.34 24.49
CA ALA A 431 20.79 -17.44 23.53
C ALA A 431 20.46 -18.76 24.23
N ILE A 432 19.92 -19.71 23.48
CA ILE A 432 19.70 -21.09 23.94
C ILE A 432 20.91 -21.92 23.54
N ILE A 433 21.54 -22.58 24.50
CA ILE A 433 22.71 -23.43 24.28
C ILE A 433 22.68 -24.66 25.21
N SER A 434 23.42 -25.72 24.89
CA SER A 434 23.62 -26.85 25.81
C SER A 434 24.72 -26.55 26.84
N ARG A 435 24.77 -27.36 27.90
CA ARG A 435 25.83 -27.30 28.92
C ARG A 435 27.22 -27.65 28.36
N GLU A 436 27.28 -28.57 27.40
CA GLU A 436 28.50 -28.89 26.64
C GLU A 436 29.01 -27.66 25.87
N GLN A 437 28.14 -27.00 25.10
CA GLN A 437 28.48 -25.78 24.36
C GLN A 437 28.96 -24.63 25.28
N ALA A 438 28.37 -24.51 26.46
CA ALA A 438 28.82 -23.54 27.47
C ALA A 438 30.23 -23.85 28.00
N THR A 439 30.59 -25.14 28.06
CA THR A 439 31.92 -25.59 28.48
C THR A 439 32.95 -25.30 27.40
N GLU A 440 32.61 -25.52 26.13
CA GLU A 440 33.47 -25.15 24.99
C GLU A 440 33.73 -23.63 24.94
N LEU A 441 32.72 -22.81 25.27
CA LEU A 441 32.84 -21.36 25.36
C LEU A 441 33.85 -20.88 26.42
N MET A 442 34.12 -21.68 27.46
CA MET A 442 35.15 -21.34 28.45
C MET A 442 36.56 -21.39 27.87
N ALA A 443 36.79 -22.14 26.78
CA ALA A 443 38.11 -22.24 26.14
C ALA A 443 38.48 -20.98 25.34
N GLY A 444 37.52 -20.10 25.04
CA GLY A 444 37.79 -18.83 24.35
C GLY A 444 38.62 -17.87 25.20
N GLU A 445 39.60 -17.20 24.59
CA GLU A 445 40.55 -16.31 25.29
C GLU A 445 39.90 -14.99 25.77
N ASP A 446 38.92 -14.47 25.02
CA ASP A 446 38.25 -13.19 25.32
C ASP A 446 36.74 -13.20 25.01
N ASP A 447 35.99 -12.18 25.44
CA ASP A 447 34.55 -12.12 25.20
C ASP A 447 34.18 -11.96 23.72
N LYS A 448 35.07 -11.39 22.90
CA LYS A 448 34.82 -11.17 21.48
C LYS A 448 34.88 -12.48 20.70
N SER A 449 35.88 -13.31 20.97
CA SER A 449 36.04 -14.67 20.42
C SER A 449 34.90 -15.57 20.88
N ARG A 450 34.42 -15.45 22.12
CA ARG A 450 33.23 -16.16 22.62
C ARG A 450 31.94 -15.79 21.89
N ILE A 451 31.68 -14.49 21.66
CA ILE A 451 30.52 -14.05 20.86
C ILE A 451 30.65 -14.54 19.41
N ALA A 452 31.85 -14.48 18.84
CA ALA A 452 32.10 -14.98 17.48
C ALA A 452 31.81 -16.47 17.38
N PHE A 453 32.27 -17.27 18.36
CA PHE A 453 32.01 -18.71 18.44
C PHE A 453 30.51 -19.03 18.51
N LEU A 454 29.76 -18.32 19.36
CA LEU A 454 28.30 -18.49 19.45
C LEU A 454 27.58 -18.23 18.12
N CYS A 455 27.91 -17.11 17.46
CA CYS A 455 27.18 -16.68 16.27
C CYS A 455 27.64 -17.37 14.98
N LYS A 456 28.95 -17.64 14.83
CA LYS A 456 29.54 -18.15 13.59
C LYS A 456 29.72 -19.66 13.62
N ASP A 457 30.33 -20.19 14.68
CA ASP A 457 30.68 -21.61 14.75
C ASP A 457 29.48 -22.45 15.20
N LEU A 458 28.72 -21.99 16.21
CA LEU A 458 27.51 -22.67 16.68
C LEU A 458 26.22 -22.24 15.95
N GLY A 459 26.27 -21.14 15.17
CA GLY A 459 25.11 -20.63 14.42
C GLY A 459 23.94 -20.15 15.29
N VAL A 460 24.19 -19.84 16.57
CA VAL A 460 23.15 -19.49 17.54
C VAL A 460 22.71 -18.05 17.35
N LYS A 461 21.39 -17.81 17.36
CA LYS A 461 20.81 -16.48 17.28
C LYS A 461 20.77 -15.81 18.65
N LEU A 462 21.30 -14.59 18.74
CA LEU A 462 21.17 -13.74 19.91
C LEU A 462 19.80 -13.04 19.93
N MET A 463 19.13 -13.05 21.07
CA MET A 463 17.76 -12.60 21.27
C MET A 463 17.70 -11.51 22.34
N GLY A 464 16.76 -10.57 22.20
CA GLY A 464 16.42 -9.63 23.28
C GLY A 464 15.59 -10.30 24.38
N TYR A 465 15.33 -9.59 25.48
CA TYR A 465 14.55 -10.09 26.63
C TYR A 465 13.21 -10.71 26.20
N ASP A 466 12.38 -9.95 25.47
CA ASP A 466 11.04 -10.39 25.09
C ASP A 466 11.07 -11.63 24.19
N SER A 467 11.91 -11.60 23.14
CA SER A 467 12.08 -12.75 22.24
C SER A 467 12.57 -14.00 22.97
N THR A 468 13.38 -13.83 24.03
CA THR A 468 13.87 -14.95 24.86
C THR A 468 12.77 -15.51 25.75
N CYS A 469 11.96 -14.65 26.37
CA CYS A 469 10.79 -15.07 27.13
C CYS A 469 9.80 -15.85 26.26
N ASP A 470 9.63 -15.43 25.00
CA ASP A 470 8.72 -16.08 24.06
C ASP A 470 9.24 -17.44 23.58
N ILE A 471 10.41 -17.42 22.91
CA ILE A 471 11.01 -18.61 22.27
C ILE A 471 11.48 -19.60 23.34
N GLY A 472 11.96 -19.10 24.47
CA GLY A 472 12.51 -19.89 25.58
C GLY A 472 11.51 -20.23 26.68
N SER A 473 10.22 -19.88 26.58
CA SER A 473 9.22 -20.05 27.65
C SER A 473 9.18 -21.48 28.25
N SER A 474 9.18 -22.50 27.39
CA SER A 474 9.24 -23.92 27.79
C SER A 474 10.54 -24.24 28.54
N LEU A 475 11.66 -23.76 28.03
CA LEU A 475 12.98 -23.96 28.63
C LEU A 475 13.11 -23.24 29.98
N ILE A 476 12.61 -22.01 30.10
CA ILE A 476 12.57 -21.24 31.37
C ILE A 476 11.79 -22.01 32.43
N SER A 477 10.62 -22.54 32.05
CA SER A 477 9.78 -23.38 32.93
C SER A 477 10.53 -24.66 33.35
N SER A 478 11.22 -25.28 32.40
CA SER A 478 12.04 -26.46 32.65
C SER A 478 13.19 -26.15 33.62
N ILE A 479 13.94 -25.05 33.43
CA ILE A 479 15.01 -24.59 34.34
C ILE A 479 14.49 -24.35 35.75
N LEU A 480 13.36 -23.65 35.90
CA LEU A 480 12.74 -23.39 37.20
C LEU A 480 12.32 -24.69 37.90
N SER A 481 11.72 -25.62 37.15
CA SER A 481 11.27 -26.91 37.68
C SER A 481 12.45 -27.77 38.15
N THR A 482 13.53 -27.85 37.38
CA THR A 482 14.70 -28.66 37.73
C THR A 482 15.48 -28.02 38.88
N ARG A 483 15.55 -26.69 38.98
CA ARG A 483 16.09 -25.99 40.15
C ARG A 483 15.33 -26.31 41.43
N LYS A 484 14.01 -26.30 41.37
CA LYS A 484 13.16 -26.68 42.52
C LYS A 484 13.39 -28.15 42.91
N ALA A 485 13.56 -29.05 41.93
CA ALA A 485 13.90 -30.44 42.18
C ALA A 485 15.30 -30.59 42.83
N ARG A 486 16.31 -29.86 42.35
CA ARG A 486 17.67 -29.82 42.93
C ARG A 486 17.64 -29.36 44.39
N LYS A 487 16.92 -28.27 44.71
CA LYS A 487 16.76 -27.78 46.10
C LYS A 487 16.09 -28.83 47.00
N ARG A 488 15.11 -29.59 46.51
CA ARG A 488 14.47 -30.70 47.26
C ARG A 488 15.41 -31.88 47.51
N LEU A 489 16.22 -32.26 46.52
CA LEU A 489 17.20 -33.34 46.65
C LEU A 489 18.34 -32.98 47.61
N GLN A 490 18.76 -31.70 47.65
CA GLN A 490 19.71 -31.19 48.64
C GLN A 490 19.13 -31.20 50.06
N LEU A 491 17.86 -30.83 50.23
CA LEU A 491 17.15 -30.91 51.53
C LEU A 491 17.03 -32.35 52.03
N GLN A 492 16.77 -33.33 51.16
CA GLN A 492 16.72 -34.75 51.54
C GLN A 492 18.09 -35.32 51.96
N LYS A 493 19.20 -34.84 51.38
CA LYS A 493 20.55 -35.24 51.81
C LYS A 493 20.92 -34.68 53.19
N ASN A 494 20.34 -33.55 53.60
CA ASN A 494 20.56 -32.95 54.92
C ASN A 494 19.70 -33.57 56.04
N PHE A 495 18.77 -34.48 55.72
CA PHE A 495 18.03 -35.31 56.66
C PHE A 495 18.66 -36.71 56.83
N LYS A 496 20.00 -36.80 56.91
CA LYS A 496 20.62 -37.94 57.57
C LYS A 496 20.59 -37.71 59.08
N ILE A 497 19.60 -38.33 59.72
CA ILE A 497 19.52 -38.51 61.17
C ILE A 497 20.86 -39.11 61.63
N PRO A 498 21.52 -38.56 62.67
CA PRO A 498 22.66 -39.24 63.27
C PRO A 498 22.16 -40.52 63.93
N LEU A 499 22.69 -41.66 63.50
CA LEU A 499 22.70 -42.90 64.26
C LEU A 499 23.99 -42.94 65.10
#